data_AF-A0A4Q6GMU7-F1
#
_entry.id   AF-A0A4Q6GMU7-F1
#
_cell.length_a   1.000
_cell.length_b   1.000
_cell.length_c   1.000
_cell.angle_alpha   90.00
_cell.angle_beta   90.00
_cell.angle_gamma   90.00
#
_symmetry.space_group_name_H-M   'P 1'
#
loop_
_entity.id
_entity.type
_entity.pdbx_description
1 polymer ?
#
loop_
_entity_poly.entity_id
_entity_poly.type
_entity_poly.pdbx_seq_one_letter_code
_entity_poly.pdbx_strand_id
1 'polypeptide(L)'
;MHPPRFIPALLILLLSAWSCASSAPASARPIVESERSQDRILFIVASSKVHGDSTLPASISFGEVVHAWDTFHAAGYAIDFVSPDGGGVPILDAYVGDEVASRLDDKRIMAGLRDTAHPAQVDPARYRAVY
;
A
#
# COMPACT_ATOMS: atom_id res chain seq x y z
N MET A 1 -55.09 -51.28 -9.51
CA MET A 1 -56.08 -50.60 -10.38
C MET A 1 -57.47 -50.70 -9.74
N HIS A 2 -57.87 -49.70 -8.95
CA HIS A 2 -59.24 -49.15 -8.84
C HIS A 2 -59.15 -47.82 -8.03
N PRO A 3 -59.99 -46.80 -8.36
CA PRO A 3 -59.89 -45.40 -7.91
C PRO A 3 -60.84 -45.17 -6.70
N PRO A 4 -61.45 -44.00 -6.40
CA PRO A 4 -61.22 -42.55 -6.61
C PRO A 4 -61.20 -41.78 -5.24
N ARG A 5 -61.10 -40.44 -5.07
CA ARG A 5 -62.21 -39.44 -5.15
C ARG A 5 -61.75 -38.06 -4.59
N PHE A 6 -62.10 -36.97 -5.32
CA PHE A 6 -62.64 -35.64 -4.91
C PHE A 6 -62.26 -35.06 -3.52
N ILE A 7 -61.55 -33.91 -3.39
CA ILE A 7 -61.98 -32.47 -3.46
C ILE A 7 -63.01 -32.12 -2.35
N PRO A 8 -63.05 -30.95 -1.63
CA PRO A 8 -62.42 -29.61 -1.85
C PRO A 8 -61.91 -28.86 -0.58
N ALA A 9 -61.43 -27.61 -0.81
CA ALA A 9 -61.64 -26.39 -0.01
C ALA A 9 -61.22 -26.34 1.49
N LEU A 10 -60.45 -25.33 1.88
CA LEU A 10 -60.99 -24.00 2.19
C LEU A 10 -59.90 -23.12 2.81
N LEU A 11 -59.69 -21.97 2.18
CA LEU A 11 -58.92 -20.85 2.68
C LEU A 11 -59.64 -20.22 3.89
N ILE A 12 -59.03 -20.20 5.09
CA ILE A 12 -59.39 -19.24 6.15
C ILE A 12 -58.12 -18.67 6.78
N LEU A 13 -57.90 -17.38 6.48
CA LEU A 13 -57.05 -16.46 7.22
C LEU A 13 -57.44 -16.43 8.70
N LEU A 14 -56.48 -16.59 9.61
CA LEU A 14 -56.60 -16.13 10.99
C LEU A 14 -55.32 -15.37 11.37
N LEU A 15 -55.44 -14.04 11.37
CA LEU A 15 -54.48 -13.13 11.98
C LEU A 15 -54.39 -13.43 13.48
N SER A 16 -53.18 -13.67 13.98
CA SER A 16 -52.83 -13.23 15.33
C SER A 16 -51.39 -12.73 15.30
N ALA A 17 -51.27 -11.40 15.35
CA ALA A 17 -50.01 -10.71 15.56
C ALA A 17 -49.59 -10.93 17.02
N TRP A 18 -48.68 -11.87 17.24
CA TRP A 18 -47.89 -11.89 18.46
C TRP A 18 -46.62 -11.10 18.22
N SER A 19 -46.68 -9.84 18.62
CA SER A 19 -45.50 -9.00 18.85
C SER A 19 -44.75 -9.56 20.06
N CYS A 20 -43.83 -10.50 19.82
CA CYS A 20 -42.70 -10.69 20.71
C CYS A 20 -41.68 -9.60 20.38
N ALA A 21 -41.69 -8.51 21.14
CA ALA A 21 -40.57 -7.58 21.18
C ALA A 21 -39.36 -8.31 21.79
N SER A 22 -38.59 -9.00 20.94
CA SER A 22 -37.22 -9.38 21.30
C SER A 22 -36.37 -8.12 21.30
N SER A 23 -36.02 -7.65 22.49
CA SER A 23 -34.92 -6.71 22.67
C SER A 23 -33.65 -7.39 22.16
N ALA A 24 -33.23 -7.06 20.93
CA ALA A 24 -31.94 -7.48 20.41
C ALA A 24 -30.85 -6.95 21.35
N PRO A 25 -29.87 -7.77 21.76
CA PRO A 25 -28.71 -7.24 22.46
C PRO A 25 -28.04 -6.22 21.56
N ALA A 26 -27.57 -5.12 22.16
CA ALA A 26 -26.81 -4.09 21.47
C ALA A 26 -25.73 -4.77 20.63
N SER A 27 -25.90 -4.65 19.31
CA SER A 27 -24.99 -5.19 18.31
C SER A 27 -23.59 -4.66 18.67
N ALA A 28 -22.75 -5.54 19.21
CA ALA A 28 -21.33 -5.27 19.31
C ALA A 28 -20.90 -4.97 17.88
N ARG A 29 -20.58 -3.70 17.62
CA ARG A 29 -20.02 -3.28 16.34
C ARG A 29 -18.89 -4.26 16.02
N PRO A 30 -18.84 -4.83 14.81
CA PRO A 30 -17.66 -5.59 14.44
C PRO A 30 -16.48 -4.64 14.67
N ILE A 31 -15.51 -5.10 15.45
CA ILE A 31 -14.20 -4.46 15.46
C ILE A 31 -13.76 -4.63 14.01
N VAL A 32 -13.93 -3.57 13.21
CA VAL A 32 -13.26 -3.47 11.94
C VAL A 32 -11.81 -3.47 12.36
N GLU A 33 -11.17 -4.64 12.25
CA GLU A 33 -9.73 -4.76 12.25
C GLU A 33 -9.29 -3.76 11.18
N SER A 34 -8.85 -2.59 11.64
CA SER A 34 -8.31 -1.54 10.79
C SER A 34 -7.41 -2.28 9.84
N GLU A 35 -7.71 -2.25 8.54
CA GLU A 35 -6.78 -2.70 7.50
C GLU A 35 -5.41 -2.22 7.96
N ARG A 36 -4.56 -3.15 8.43
CA ARG A 36 -3.27 -2.79 9.00
C ARG A 36 -2.50 -2.30 7.81
N SER A 37 -2.56 -0.99 7.57
CA SER A 37 -1.85 -0.32 6.49
C SER A 37 -0.42 -0.82 6.55
N GLN A 38 0.05 -1.42 5.45
CA GLN A 38 1.39 -2.00 5.39
C GLN A 38 2.38 -1.01 6.01
N ASP A 39 3.18 -1.48 6.97
CA ASP A 39 4.14 -0.61 7.65
C ASP A 39 5.13 -0.05 6.62
N ARG A 40 5.56 1.20 6.82
CA ARG A 40 6.30 1.97 5.81
C ARG A 40 7.68 2.38 6.27
N ILE A 41 8.63 2.42 5.34
CA ILE A 41 9.97 2.99 5.50
C ILE A 41 10.10 4.15 4.52
N LEU A 42 10.63 5.28 4.99
CA LEU A 42 10.90 6.44 4.14
C LEU A 42 12.37 6.45 3.73
N PHE A 43 12.64 6.28 2.44
CA PHE A 43 13.98 6.41 1.88
C PHE A 43 14.26 7.89 1.58
N ILE A 44 15.30 8.45 2.19
CA ILE A 44 15.75 9.82 2.03
C ILE A 44 16.98 9.80 1.12
N VAL A 45 16.83 10.31 -0.10
CA VAL A 45 17.89 10.30 -1.11
C VAL A 45 18.33 11.71 -1.47
N ALA A 46 19.58 11.87 -1.90
CA ALA A 46 20.09 13.17 -2.34
C ALA A 46 19.40 13.63 -3.63
N SER A 47 19.12 14.94 -3.73
CA SER A 47 18.60 15.58 -4.95
C SER A 47 19.69 16.18 -5.85
N SER A 48 20.94 16.25 -5.37
CA SER A 48 22.05 16.91 -6.05
C SER A 48 22.41 16.26 -7.38
N LYS A 49 22.41 17.06 -8.45
CA LYS A 49 22.78 16.63 -9.81
C LYS A 49 24.26 16.82 -10.14
N VAL A 50 24.98 17.55 -9.29
CA VAL A 50 26.41 17.83 -9.39
C VAL A 50 27.07 17.79 -8.01
N HIS A 51 28.39 17.68 -7.98
CA HIS A 51 29.17 17.70 -6.75
C HIS A 51 29.42 19.14 -6.27
N GLY A 52 28.69 19.57 -5.23
CA GLY A 52 28.82 20.92 -4.67
C GLY A 52 28.61 22.00 -5.74
N ASP A 53 29.53 22.96 -5.81
CA ASP A 53 29.49 24.05 -6.80
C ASP A 53 30.21 23.71 -8.13
N SER A 54 30.60 22.44 -8.33
CA SER A 54 31.29 22.02 -9.55
C SER A 54 30.32 21.67 -10.69
N THR A 55 30.87 21.40 -11.88
CA THR A 55 30.12 20.87 -13.03
C THR A 55 30.18 19.35 -13.14
N LEU A 56 30.78 18.65 -12.16
CA LEU A 56 30.92 17.19 -12.19
C LEU A 56 29.57 16.53 -11.87
N PRO A 57 28.97 15.74 -12.79
CA PRO A 57 27.68 15.10 -12.55
C PRO A 57 27.73 14.20 -11.31
N ALA A 58 26.68 14.24 -10.51
CA ALA A 58 26.48 13.35 -9.37
C ALA A 58 25.39 12.33 -9.70
N SER A 59 25.44 11.19 -9.01
CA SER A 59 24.43 10.13 -9.06
C SER A 59 24.11 9.71 -7.64
N ILE A 60 22.89 9.26 -7.39
CA ILE A 60 22.65 8.46 -6.19
C ILE A 60 23.47 7.16 -6.25
N SER A 61 23.77 6.61 -5.08
CA SER A 61 24.30 5.26 -4.95
C SER A 61 23.18 4.26 -5.25
N PHE A 62 22.99 3.89 -6.52
CA PHE A 62 21.86 3.07 -6.93
C PHE A 62 21.88 1.67 -6.29
N GLY A 63 23.06 1.06 -6.16
CA GLY A 63 23.22 -0.23 -5.49
C GLY A 63 22.81 -0.20 -4.02
N GLU A 64 23.20 0.85 -3.29
CA GLU A 64 22.80 1.05 -1.89
C GLU A 64 21.27 1.11 -1.75
N VAL A 65 20.62 1.92 -2.60
CA VAL A 65 19.16 2.04 -2.62
C VAL A 65 18.50 0.70 -2.94
N VAL A 66 18.97 -0.02 -3.97
CA VAL A 66 18.40 -1.30 -4.38
C VAL A 66 18.53 -2.36 -3.29
N HIS A 67 19.71 -2.50 -2.66
CA HIS A 67 19.93 -3.51 -1.63
C HIS A 67 19.07 -3.27 -0.39
N ALA A 68 18.93 -2.02 0.03
CA ALA A 68 18.03 -1.66 1.12
C ALA A 68 16.57 -1.90 0.72
N TRP A 69 16.18 -1.47 -0.47
CA TRP A 69 14.80 -1.64 -0.97
C TRP A 69 14.41 -3.11 -0.98
N ASP A 70 15.27 -3.98 -1.51
CA ASP A 70 15.03 -5.43 -1.54
C ASP A 70 14.89 -6.03 -0.15
N THR A 71 15.74 -5.59 0.78
CA THR A 71 15.70 -6.05 2.18
C THR A 71 14.38 -5.70 2.86
N PHE A 72 13.96 -4.43 2.78
CA PHE A 72 12.71 -3.98 3.39
C PHE A 72 11.47 -4.50 2.67
N HIS A 73 11.50 -4.56 1.34
CA HIS A 73 10.40 -5.07 0.55
C HIS A 73 10.18 -6.57 0.81
N ALA A 74 11.24 -7.37 0.88
CA ALA A 74 11.16 -8.78 1.24
C ALA A 74 10.62 -9.01 2.66
N ALA A 75 10.83 -8.06 3.57
CA ALA A 75 10.27 -8.06 4.92
C ALA A 75 8.82 -7.55 5.00
N GLY A 76 8.18 -7.19 3.87
CA GLY A 76 6.79 -6.79 3.79
C GLY A 76 6.54 -5.29 4.03
N TYR A 77 7.57 -4.46 4.04
CA TYR A 77 7.40 -3.01 4.16
C TYR A 77 7.09 -2.37 2.80
N ALA A 78 6.22 -1.36 2.83
CA ALA A 78 6.12 -0.42 1.72
C ALA A 78 7.20 0.66 1.85
N ILE A 79 7.75 1.10 0.71
CA ILE A 79 8.86 2.06 0.67
C ILE A 79 8.40 3.28 -0.13
N ASP A 80 8.51 4.45 0.49
CA ASP A 80 8.33 5.74 -0.18
C ASP A 80 9.68 6.45 -0.27
N PHE A 81 9.83 7.34 -1.24
CA PHE A 81 11.06 8.09 -1.47
C PHE A 81 10.81 9.58 -1.28
N VAL A 82 11.76 10.25 -0.62
CA VAL A 82 11.80 11.71 -0.48
C VAL A 82 13.21 12.18 -0.82
N SER A 83 13.31 13.37 -1.42
CA SER A 83 14.57 14.08 -1.59
C SER A 83 14.39 15.55 -1.23
N PRO A 84 15.45 16.30 -0.89
CA PRO A 84 15.32 17.71 -0.49
C PRO A 84 14.52 18.56 -1.49
N ASP A 85 14.74 18.35 -2.80
CA ASP A 85 14.07 19.10 -3.86
C ASP A 85 12.82 18.40 -4.43
N GLY A 86 12.56 17.15 -4.03
CA GLY A 86 11.56 16.29 -4.66
C GLY A 86 11.89 15.95 -6.13
N GLY A 87 10.97 15.25 -6.80
CA GLY A 87 11.10 14.88 -8.21
C GLY A 87 12.15 13.80 -8.48
N GLY A 88 12.62 13.72 -9.72
CA GLY A 88 13.53 12.66 -10.16
C GLY A 88 14.97 12.85 -9.69
N VAL A 89 15.55 11.81 -9.09
CA VAL A 89 16.95 11.79 -8.67
C VAL A 89 17.89 11.32 -9.79
N PRO A 90 19.14 11.80 -9.85
CA PRO A 90 20.07 11.40 -10.89
C PRO A 90 20.55 9.97 -10.68
N ILE A 91 20.43 9.14 -11.71
CA ILE A 91 21.04 7.81 -11.80
C ILE A 91 21.87 7.81 -13.07
N LEU A 92 23.19 7.64 -12.92
CA LEU A 92 24.11 7.56 -14.04
C LEU A 92 24.49 6.11 -14.29
N ASP A 93 24.19 5.60 -15.49
CA ASP A 93 24.43 4.20 -15.87
C ASP A 93 25.87 3.74 -15.62
N ALA A 94 26.85 4.64 -15.76
CA ALA A 94 28.26 4.36 -15.50
C ALA A 94 28.58 3.98 -14.03
N TYR A 95 27.67 4.26 -13.10
CA TYR A 95 27.80 3.93 -11.67
C TYR A 95 26.81 2.86 -11.22
N VAL A 96 26.06 2.25 -12.15
CA VAL A 96 25.17 1.13 -11.87
C VAL A 96 25.96 -0.17 -12.01
N GLY A 97 26.08 -0.94 -10.92
CA GLY A 97 26.69 -2.26 -10.94
C GLY A 97 25.83 -3.28 -11.68
N ASP A 98 26.47 -4.23 -12.36
CA ASP A 98 25.81 -5.30 -13.13
C ASP A 98 24.81 -6.09 -12.26
N GLU A 99 25.12 -6.27 -10.98
CA GLU A 99 24.32 -7.01 -10.01
C GLU A 99 22.96 -6.35 -9.71
N VAL A 100 22.85 -5.03 -9.87
CA VAL A 100 21.62 -4.27 -9.64
C VAL A 100 21.01 -3.70 -10.92
N ALA A 101 21.69 -3.80 -12.07
CA ALA A 101 21.27 -3.19 -13.33
C ALA A 101 19.82 -3.56 -13.75
N SER A 102 19.39 -4.80 -13.51
CA SER A 102 18.02 -5.24 -13.79
C SER A 102 16.93 -4.42 -13.09
N ARG A 103 17.26 -3.71 -12.01
CA ARG A 103 16.31 -2.86 -11.27
C ARG A 103 15.99 -1.54 -11.97
N LEU A 104 16.76 -1.14 -12.97
CA LEU A 104 16.42 0.02 -13.81
C LEU A 104 15.09 -0.17 -14.57
N ASP A 105 14.67 -1.42 -14.78
CA ASP A 105 13.41 -1.79 -15.42
C ASP A 105 12.26 -2.06 -14.42
N ASP A 106 12.56 -2.15 -13.12
CA ASP A 106 11.56 -2.43 -12.10
C ASP A 106 10.77 -1.16 -11.74
N LYS A 107 9.55 -1.07 -12.26
CA LYS A 107 8.67 0.08 -12.03
C LYS A 107 8.37 0.35 -10.55
N ARG A 108 8.46 -0.66 -9.67
CA ARG A 108 8.13 -0.50 -8.24
C ARG A 108 9.12 0.40 -7.51
N ILE A 109 10.41 0.28 -7.83
CA ILE A 109 11.46 1.14 -7.28
C ILE A 109 11.64 2.40 -8.13
N MET A 110 11.62 2.26 -9.46
CA MET A 110 11.91 3.37 -10.37
C MET A 110 10.81 4.42 -10.41
N ALA A 111 9.56 4.08 -10.10
CA ALA A 111 8.51 5.09 -9.97
C ALA A 111 8.84 6.08 -8.84
N GLY A 112 9.27 5.57 -7.67
CA GLY A 112 9.65 6.41 -6.54
C GLY A 112 10.90 7.24 -6.81
N LEU A 113 11.91 6.66 -7.48
CA LEU A 113 13.14 7.39 -7.81
C LEU A 113 12.96 8.44 -8.91
N ARG A 114 11.97 8.27 -9.81
CA ARG A 114 11.65 9.25 -10.85
C ARG A 114 10.78 10.40 -10.36
N ASP A 115 10.09 10.23 -9.24
CA ASP A 115 9.18 11.23 -8.67
C ASP A 115 9.17 11.13 -7.14
N THR A 116 10.29 11.50 -6.51
CA THR A 116 10.39 11.54 -5.05
C THR A 116 9.49 12.64 -4.48
N ALA A 117 8.93 12.41 -3.30
CA ALA A 117 8.24 13.47 -2.58
C ALA A 117 9.20 14.58 -2.18
N HIS A 118 8.70 15.81 -2.07
CA HIS A 118 9.35 16.89 -1.36
C HIS A 118 9.06 16.74 0.16
N PRO A 119 9.98 17.11 1.08
CA PRO A 119 9.80 16.85 2.51
C PRO A 119 8.52 17.45 3.11
N ALA A 120 8.07 18.59 2.58
CA ALA A 120 6.81 19.23 2.99
C ALA A 120 5.54 18.40 2.69
N GLN A 121 5.63 17.37 1.84
CA GLN A 121 4.52 16.46 1.50
C GLN A 121 4.51 15.19 2.37
N VAL A 122 5.52 15.01 3.21
CA VAL A 122 5.71 13.81 4.03
C VAL A 122 5.10 14.03 5.40
N ASP A 123 4.18 13.14 5.80
CA ASP A 123 3.77 12.99 7.19
C ASP A 123 4.70 11.97 7.88
N PRO A 124 5.60 12.40 8.78
CA PRO A 124 6.57 11.50 9.40
C PRO A 124 5.90 10.45 10.29
N ALA A 125 4.69 10.68 10.81
CA ALA A 125 3.99 9.72 11.67
C ALA A 125 3.57 8.43 10.93
N ARG A 126 3.63 8.42 9.59
CA ARG A 126 3.29 7.27 8.76
C ARG A 126 4.39 6.21 8.66
N TYR A 127 5.62 6.54 9.08
CA TYR A 127 6.79 5.69 8.85
C TYR A 127 7.31 5.08 10.14
N ARG A 128 7.75 3.83 10.05
CA ARG A 128 8.37 3.10 11.17
C ARG A 128 9.85 3.42 11.31
N ALA A 129 10.49 3.75 10.20
CA ALA A 129 11.88 4.17 10.16
C ALA A 129 12.14 5.04 8.91
N VAL A 130 13.31 5.66 8.90
CA VAL A 130 13.88 6.31 7.73
C VAL A 130 15.17 5.57 7.34
N TYR A 131 15.47 5.56 6.05
CA TYR A 131 16.72 5.05 5.48
C TYR A 131 17.36 6.15 4.64
#